data_AF-A0A535KAR9-F1
#
_entry.id   AF-A0A535KAR9-F1
#
_cell.length_a   1.000
_cell.length_b   1.000
_cell.length_c   1.000
_cell.angle_alpha   90.00
_cell.angle_beta   90.00
_cell.angle_gamma   90.00
#
_symmetry.space_group_name_H-M   'P 1'
#
loop_
_entity.id
_entity.type
_entity.pdbx_description
1 polymer ?
#
loop_
_entity_poly.entity_id
_entity_poly.type
_entity_poly.pdbx_seq_one_letter_code
_entity_poly.pdbx_strand_id
1 'polypeptide(L)'
;MVDAVAAFVAWLGASVVVLADGRRGLALGAAISVAGMAVVALDAAGPEAAASVALGGVVAAAGRLRSGRGGWHIMPAGSTPRLVLCIAAALLALWIAAALTTGPAAPLRFTAMVVIGLSGARVLGADEPPILFTAIGLLALAIALAAGIGQIAPTPWPFLAAAVIAGLAGWISPRTVAAA
;
A
#
# COMPACT_ATOMS: atom_id res chain seq x y z
N MET A 1 13.65 14.91 -6.65
CA MET A 1 12.77 15.57 -5.64
C MET A 1 11.36 15.02 -5.72
N VAL A 2 10.80 14.87 -6.93
CA VAL A 2 9.48 14.26 -7.17
C VAL A 2 9.35 12.87 -6.54
N ASP A 3 10.35 11.99 -6.67
CA ASP A 3 10.26 10.61 -6.14
C ASP A 3 10.27 10.57 -4.62
N ALA A 4 10.98 11.49 -3.96
CA ALA A 4 10.96 11.61 -2.51
C ALA A 4 9.57 12.06 -2.01
N VAL A 5 8.95 13.01 -2.70
CA VAL A 5 7.57 13.43 -2.41
C VAL A 5 6.60 12.29 -2.67
N ALA A 6 6.73 11.57 -3.78
CA ALA A 6 5.91 10.42 -4.11
C ALA A 6 6.03 9.29 -3.08
N ALA A 7 7.25 9.02 -2.62
CA ALA A 7 7.54 8.05 -1.58
C ALA A 7 6.92 8.44 -0.23
N PHE A 8 6.97 9.73 0.12
CA PHE A 8 6.27 10.27 1.29
C PHE A 8 4.75 10.16 1.15
N VAL A 9 4.19 10.46 -0.02
CA VAL A 9 2.76 10.29 -0.32
C VAL A 9 2.35 8.82 -0.18
N ALA A 10 3.17 7.87 -0.66
CA ALA A 10 2.91 6.45 -0.51
C ALA A 10 2.85 6.02 0.96
N TRP A 11 3.77 6.52 1.79
CA TRP A 11 3.76 6.31 3.24
C TRP A 11 2.54 6.92 3.93
N LEU A 12 2.15 8.16 3.56
CA LEU A 12 0.97 8.80 4.11
C LEU A 12 -0.30 7.99 3.82
N GLY A 13 -0.47 7.53 2.57
CA GLY A 13 -1.59 6.68 2.20
C GLY A 13 -1.63 5.38 2.99
N ALA A 14 -0.47 4.71 3.13
CA ALA A 14 -0.38 3.45 3.85
C ALA A 14 -0.69 3.63 5.35
N SER A 15 -0.24 4.74 5.93
CA SER A 15 -0.57 5.14 7.30
C SER A 15 -2.08 5.38 7.47
N VAL A 16 -2.73 6.02 6.50
CA VAL A 16 -4.19 6.18 6.52
C VAL A 16 -4.90 4.82 6.51
N VAL A 17 -4.44 3.85 5.73
CA VAL A 17 -5.01 2.48 5.73
C VAL A 17 -4.81 1.77 7.07
N VAL A 18 -3.70 2.01 7.76
CA VAL A 18 -3.44 1.46 9.09
C VAL A 18 -4.36 2.08 10.15
N LEU A 19 -4.61 3.38 10.05
CA LEU A 19 -5.37 4.16 11.04
C LEU A 19 -6.88 4.17 10.79
N ALA A 20 -7.32 3.85 9.57
CA ALA A 20 -8.74 3.79 9.22
C ALA A 20 -9.28 2.36 9.35
N ASP A 21 -10.50 2.26 9.88
CA ASP A 21 -11.32 1.04 9.80
C ASP A 21 -12.57 1.25 8.91
N GLY A 22 -12.85 2.50 8.50
CA GLY A 22 -14.01 2.83 7.69
C GLY A 22 -13.73 2.73 6.18
N ARG A 23 -14.74 2.32 5.40
CA ARG A 23 -14.60 2.11 3.95
C ARG A 23 -14.05 3.33 3.19
N ARG A 24 -14.39 4.56 3.62
CA ARG A 24 -13.90 5.80 2.99
C ARG A 24 -12.43 6.05 3.30
N GLY A 25 -12.02 5.80 4.55
CA GLY A 25 -10.63 5.93 4.97
C GLY A 25 -9.73 4.89 4.28
N LEU A 26 -10.19 3.64 4.19
CA LEU A 26 -9.47 2.58 3.47
C LEU A 26 -9.33 2.89 1.97
N ALA A 27 -10.41 3.32 1.31
CA ALA A 27 -10.38 3.66 -0.11
C ALA A 27 -9.46 4.87 -0.40
N LEU A 28 -9.55 5.91 0.42
CA LEU A 28 -8.71 7.10 0.27
C LEU A 28 -7.24 6.80 0.59
N GLY A 29 -6.96 6.08 1.67
CA GLY A 29 -5.60 5.66 2.01
C GLY A 29 -4.99 4.81 0.90
N ALA A 30 -5.74 3.84 0.36
CA ALA A 30 -5.29 3.03 -0.76
C ALA A 30 -5.04 3.88 -2.02
N ALA A 31 -5.93 4.82 -2.36
CA ALA A 31 -5.75 5.69 -3.53
C ALA A 31 -4.51 6.58 -3.39
N ILE A 32 -4.27 7.16 -2.20
CA ILE A 32 -3.08 7.98 -1.92
C ILE A 32 -1.81 7.11 -2.00
N SER A 33 -1.82 5.92 -1.39
CA SER A 33 -0.69 4.99 -1.47
C SER A 33 -0.33 4.66 -2.90
N VAL A 34 -1.35 4.29 -3.69
CA VAL A 34 -1.20 3.88 -5.09
C VAL A 34 -0.71 5.04 -5.94
N ALA A 35 -1.19 6.26 -5.73
CA ALA A 35 -0.71 7.43 -6.44
C ALA A 35 0.80 7.65 -6.21
N GLY A 36 1.25 7.58 -4.95
CA GLY A 36 2.67 7.66 -4.62
C GLY A 36 3.49 6.51 -5.24
N MET A 37 3.00 5.28 -5.11
CA MET A 37 3.64 4.09 -5.68
C MET A 37 3.73 4.13 -7.21
N ALA A 38 2.71 4.62 -7.91
CA ALA A 38 2.70 4.70 -9.37
C ALA A 38 3.71 5.71 -9.89
N VAL A 39 3.88 6.85 -9.20
CA VAL A 39 4.92 7.84 -9.55
C VAL A 39 6.32 7.25 -9.33
N VAL A 40 6.54 6.56 -8.22
CA VAL A 40 7.82 5.86 -7.96
C VAL A 40 8.08 4.76 -8.99
N ALA A 41 7.05 4.01 -9.38
CA ALA A 41 7.15 2.98 -10.41
C ALA A 41 7.47 3.55 -11.80
N LEU A 42 6.96 4.75 -12.10
CA LEU A 42 7.19 5.41 -13.39
C LEU A 42 8.67 5.70 -13.60
N ASP A 43 9.34 6.25 -12.58
CA ASP A 43 10.77 6.56 -12.64
C ASP A 43 11.62 5.29 -12.66
N ALA A 44 11.26 4.28 -11.86
CA ALA A 44 12.09 3.10 -11.68
C ALA A 44 11.89 1.99 -12.72
N ALA A 45 10.68 1.83 -13.25
CA ALA A 45 10.29 0.68 -14.06
C ALA A 45 9.49 1.06 -15.31
N GLY A 46 9.32 2.36 -15.58
CA GLY A 46 8.69 2.85 -16.79
C GLY A 46 7.15 2.91 -16.74
N PRO A 47 6.54 3.37 -17.85
CA PRO A 47 5.13 3.71 -17.91
C PRO A 47 4.21 2.49 -17.80
N GLU A 48 4.58 1.31 -18.32
CA GLU A 48 3.77 0.11 -18.20
C GLU A 48 3.62 -0.37 -16.74
N ALA A 49 4.70 -0.29 -15.94
CA ALA A 49 4.69 -0.63 -14.53
C ALA A 49 3.82 0.36 -13.75
N ALA A 50 4.00 1.65 -13.99
CA ALA A 50 3.19 2.71 -13.39
C ALA A 50 1.70 2.58 -13.72
N ALA A 51 1.37 2.32 -14.99
CA ALA A 51 -0.01 2.11 -15.43
C ALA A 51 -0.64 0.89 -14.78
N SER A 52 0.10 -0.20 -14.65
CA SER A 52 -0.36 -1.43 -13.99
C SER A 52 -0.68 -1.18 -12.51
N VAL A 53 0.25 -0.55 -11.79
CA VAL A 53 0.07 -0.19 -10.37
C VAL A 53 -1.12 0.76 -10.19
N ALA A 54 -1.21 1.80 -11.03
CA ALA A 54 -2.29 2.77 -10.97
C ALA A 54 -3.64 2.12 -11.25
N LEU A 55 -3.79 1.35 -12.32
CA LEU A 55 -5.04 0.70 -12.68
C LEU A 55 -5.47 -0.32 -11.62
N GLY A 56 -4.59 -1.24 -11.21
CA GLY A 56 -4.89 -2.23 -10.18
C GLY A 56 -5.26 -1.59 -8.85
N GLY A 57 -4.53 -0.56 -8.45
CA GLY A 57 -4.77 0.16 -7.20
C GLY A 57 -6.04 1.02 -7.22
N VAL A 58 -6.37 1.67 -8.35
CA VAL A 58 -7.64 2.41 -8.51
C VAL A 58 -8.82 1.45 -8.46
N VAL A 59 -8.75 0.31 -9.16
CA VAL A 59 -9.79 -0.72 -9.13
C VAL A 59 -9.96 -1.27 -7.70
N ALA A 60 -8.86 -1.50 -6.98
CA ALA A 60 -8.89 -1.94 -5.59
C ALA A 60 -9.55 -0.89 -4.66
N ALA A 61 -9.15 0.38 -4.78
CA ALA A 61 -9.70 1.48 -3.99
C ALA A 61 -11.19 1.72 -4.27
N ALA A 62 -11.60 1.64 -5.54
CA ALA A 62 -13.00 1.74 -5.94
C ALA A 62 -13.85 0.56 -5.43
N GLY A 63 -13.29 -0.65 -5.41
CA GLY A 63 -13.91 -1.83 -4.81
C GLY A 63 -14.23 -1.60 -3.32
N ARG A 64 -13.34 -0.92 -2.60
CA ARG A 64 -13.51 -0.65 -1.17
C ARG A 64 -14.66 0.26 -0.81
N LEU A 65 -15.07 1.16 -1.70
CA LEU A 65 -16.22 2.02 -1.46
C LEU A 65 -17.54 1.23 -1.26
N ARG A 66 -17.58 -0.04 -1.70
CA ARG A 66 -18.74 -0.93 -1.57
C ARG A 66 -18.69 -1.87 -0.37
N SER A 67 -17.52 -2.11 0.23
CA SER A 67 -17.31 -3.14 1.25
C SER A 67 -16.85 -2.55 2.58
N GLY A 68 -17.46 -2.98 3.69
CA GLY A 68 -17.06 -2.62 5.06
C GLY A 68 -17.92 -1.55 5.73
N ARG A 69 -17.55 -1.19 6.97
CA ARG A 69 -18.30 -0.23 7.80
C ARG A 69 -18.37 1.14 7.11
N GLY A 70 -19.56 1.75 7.12
CA GLY A 70 -19.77 3.09 6.58
C GLY A 70 -18.97 4.15 7.34
N GLY A 71 -18.53 5.18 6.64
CA GLY A 71 -17.80 6.31 7.22
C GLY A 71 -16.28 6.21 7.07
N TRP A 72 -15.58 7.09 7.80
CA TRP A 72 -14.12 7.21 7.77
C TRP A 72 -13.44 6.35 8.83
N HIS A 73 -14.00 6.33 10.05
CA HIS A 73 -13.49 5.59 11.20
C HIS A 73 -11.96 5.72 11.36
N ILE A 74 -11.46 6.96 11.26
CA ILE A 74 -10.06 7.29 11.46
C ILE A 74 -9.81 7.37 12.97
N MET A 75 -8.82 6.64 13.45
CA MET A 75 -8.39 6.63 14.86
C MET A 75 -9.54 6.30 15.84
N PRO A 76 -10.06 5.07 15.83
CA PRO A 76 -10.90 4.62 16.94
C PRO A 76 -10.12 4.64 18.26
N ALA A 77 -10.84 4.62 19.39
CA ALA A 77 -10.22 4.53 20.71
C ALA A 77 -9.24 3.33 20.77
N GLY A 78 -8.03 3.56 21.28
CA GLY A 78 -6.96 2.55 21.28
C GLY A 78 -6.04 2.56 20.05
N SER A 79 -6.11 3.57 19.17
CA SER A 79 -5.25 3.67 17.98
C SER A 79 -3.80 4.12 18.26
N THR A 80 -3.43 4.43 19.50
CA THR A 80 -2.08 4.92 19.87
C THR A 80 -0.96 3.97 19.43
N PRO A 81 -1.04 2.64 19.63
CA PRO A 81 -0.02 1.70 19.15
C PRO A 81 0.10 1.70 17.61
N ARG A 82 -1.02 1.86 16.89
CA ARG A 82 -1.03 1.93 15.42
C ARG A 82 -0.32 3.20 14.92
N LEU A 83 -0.55 4.33 15.60
CA LEU A 83 0.11 5.60 15.29
C LEU A 83 1.61 5.52 15.55
N VAL A 84 2.02 4.98 16.70
CA VAL A 84 3.44 4.76 17.03
C VAL A 84 4.09 3.85 16.00
N LEU A 85 3.42 2.77 15.59
CA LEU A 85 3.89 1.88 14.53
C LEU A 85 4.08 2.61 13.19
N CYS A 86 3.14 3.49 12.80
CA CYS A 86 3.28 4.29 11.57
C CYS A 86 4.53 5.17 11.59
N ILE A 87 4.78 5.85 12.72
CA ILE A 87 5.94 6.73 12.90
C ILE A 87 7.23 5.91 12.94
N ALA A 88 7.28 4.88 13.78
CA ALA A 88 8.47 4.04 13.97
C ALA A 88 8.86 3.31 12.68
N ALA A 89 7.89 2.77 11.93
CA ALA A 89 8.14 2.12 10.65
C ALA A 89 8.68 3.12 9.60
N ALA A 90 8.16 4.35 9.56
CA ALA A 90 8.67 5.38 8.66
C ALA A 90 10.10 5.77 9.01
N LEU A 91 10.38 6.05 10.28
CA LEU A 91 11.72 6.43 10.74
C LEU A 91 12.73 5.33 10.49
N LEU A 92 12.39 4.08 10.79
CA LEU A 92 13.25 2.92 10.55
C LEU A 92 13.48 2.70 9.05
N ALA A 93 12.43 2.72 8.23
CA ALA A 93 12.55 2.58 6.78
C ALA A 93 13.38 3.71 6.17
N LEU A 94 13.19 4.95 6.64
CA LEU A 94 13.96 6.11 6.19
C LEU A 94 15.42 5.98 6.57
N TRP A 95 15.69 5.56 7.82
CA TRP A 95 17.05 5.30 8.28
C TRP A 95 17.73 4.21 7.44
N ILE A 96 17.06 3.08 7.19
CA ILE A 96 17.60 2.00 6.34
C ILE A 96 17.86 2.51 4.93
N ALA A 97 16.90 3.19 4.30
CA ALA A 97 17.04 3.71 2.95
C ALA A 97 18.18 4.73 2.83
N ALA A 98 18.31 5.64 3.80
CA ALA A 98 19.32 6.69 3.80
C ALA A 98 20.71 6.17 4.20
N ALA A 99 20.80 5.30 5.21
CA ALA A 99 22.08 4.82 5.75
C ALA A 99 22.73 3.73 4.90
N LEU A 100 21.93 2.84 4.28
CA LEU A 100 22.45 1.67 3.56
C LEU A 100 22.47 1.85 2.05
N THR A 101 21.72 2.81 1.48
CA THR A 101 21.43 2.82 0.04
C THR A 101 21.54 4.18 -0.64
N THR A 102 22.45 5.04 -0.16
CA THR A 102 22.77 6.33 -0.79
C THR A 102 22.88 6.18 -2.31
N GLY A 103 22.00 6.85 -3.05
CA GLY A 103 21.94 6.75 -4.52
C GLY A 103 20.53 6.88 -5.11
N PRO A 104 20.40 6.82 -6.46
CA PRO A 104 19.17 7.18 -7.20
C PRO A 104 17.93 6.37 -6.81
N ALA A 105 18.09 5.13 -6.35
CA ALA A 105 16.98 4.22 -6.03
C ALA A 105 16.52 4.26 -4.55
N ALA A 106 17.01 5.21 -3.73
CA ALA A 106 16.63 5.31 -2.32
C ALA A 106 15.11 5.50 -2.09
N PRO A 107 14.38 6.34 -2.87
CA PRO A 107 12.94 6.51 -2.69
C PRO A 107 12.15 5.21 -2.92
N LEU A 108 12.51 4.43 -3.95
CA LEU A 108 11.86 3.16 -4.25
C LEU A 108 12.02 2.14 -3.12
N ARG A 109 13.23 2.03 -2.56
CA ARG A 109 13.50 1.10 -1.45
C ARG A 109 12.73 1.51 -0.20
N PHE A 110 12.71 2.80 0.12
CA PHE A 110 11.90 3.34 1.21
C PHE A 110 10.42 3.00 1.03
N THR A 111 9.85 3.29 -0.15
CA THR A 111 8.45 3.02 -0.44
C THR A 111 8.12 1.54 -0.32
N ALA A 112 8.94 0.66 -0.89
CA ALA A 112 8.75 -0.78 -0.78
C ALA A 112 8.77 -1.24 0.69
N MET A 113 9.81 -0.87 1.45
CA MET A 113 9.96 -1.29 2.85
C MET A 113 8.82 -0.78 3.74
N VAL A 114 8.44 0.50 3.61
CA VAL A 114 7.44 1.10 4.50
C VAL A 114 6.04 0.60 4.18
N VAL A 115 5.68 0.46 2.90
CA VAL A 115 4.35 -0.05 2.52
C VAL A 115 4.23 -1.54 2.83
N ILE A 116 5.29 -2.34 2.64
CA ILE A 116 5.32 -3.75 3.06
C ILE A 116 5.16 -3.85 4.58
N GLY A 117 5.93 -3.07 5.35
CA GLY A 117 5.88 -3.11 6.81
C GLY A 117 4.49 -2.73 7.37
N LEU A 118 3.92 -1.63 6.88
CA LEU A 118 2.60 -1.16 7.31
C LEU A 118 1.46 -2.09 6.86
N SER A 119 1.52 -2.58 5.63
CA SER A 119 0.51 -3.51 5.09
C SER A 119 0.60 -4.86 5.80
N GLY A 120 1.81 -5.38 6.02
CA GLY A 120 2.04 -6.61 6.78
C GLY A 120 1.54 -6.50 8.22
N ALA A 121 1.84 -5.39 8.90
CA ALA A 121 1.30 -5.13 10.24
C ALA A 121 -0.24 -5.10 10.24
N ARG A 122 -0.89 -4.56 9.20
CA ARG A 122 -2.35 -4.60 9.08
C ARG A 122 -2.89 -5.98 8.75
N VAL A 123 -2.22 -6.77 7.93
CA VAL A 123 -2.62 -8.17 7.69
C VAL A 123 -2.59 -8.97 8.99
N LEU A 124 -1.57 -8.76 9.83
CA LEU A 124 -1.41 -9.46 11.11
C LEU A 124 -2.38 -8.98 12.20
N GLY A 125 -2.86 -7.73 12.12
CA GLY A 125 -3.65 -7.10 13.17
C GLY A 125 -5.08 -6.71 12.77
N ALA A 126 -5.60 -7.22 11.66
CA ALA A 126 -6.96 -6.93 11.21
C ALA A 126 -7.85 -8.18 11.28
N ASP A 127 -8.96 -8.06 12.01
CA ASP A 127 -9.97 -9.12 12.10
C ASP A 127 -11.06 -8.96 11.03
N GLU A 128 -11.29 -7.74 10.53
CA GLU A 128 -12.33 -7.49 9.54
C GLU A 128 -11.82 -7.74 8.10
N PRO A 129 -12.50 -8.59 7.31
CA PRO A 129 -12.06 -8.94 5.96
C PRO A 129 -11.80 -7.75 5.00
N PRO A 130 -12.61 -6.67 4.99
CA PRO A 130 -12.37 -5.53 4.10
C PRO A 130 -11.04 -4.83 4.37
N ILE A 131 -10.62 -4.77 5.63
CA ILE A 131 -9.35 -4.20 6.05
C ILE A 131 -8.21 -5.11 5.57
N LEU A 132 -8.32 -6.41 5.85
CA LEU A 132 -7.34 -7.42 5.49
C LEU A 132 -7.08 -7.45 3.98
N PHE A 133 -8.13 -7.46 3.15
CA PHE A 133 -7.98 -7.45 1.70
C PHE A 133 -7.41 -6.14 1.14
N THR A 134 -7.66 -4.99 1.80
CA THR A 134 -7.00 -3.72 1.41
C THR A 134 -5.51 -3.79 1.68
N ALA A 135 -5.13 -4.30 2.85
CA ALA A 135 -3.74 -4.48 3.23
C ALA A 135 -3.02 -5.48 2.31
N ILE A 136 -3.65 -6.61 1.95
CA ILE A 136 -3.10 -7.56 0.97
C ILE A 136 -2.89 -6.91 -0.40
N GLY A 137 -3.84 -6.11 -0.87
CA GLY A 137 -3.71 -5.42 -2.16
C GLY A 137 -2.53 -4.46 -2.19
N LEU A 138 -2.35 -3.65 -1.13
CA LEU A 138 -1.18 -2.77 -0.99
C LEU A 138 0.12 -3.54 -0.84
N LEU A 139 0.11 -4.64 -0.09
CA LEU A 139 1.25 -5.52 0.09
C LEU A 139 1.72 -6.12 -1.25
N ALA A 140 0.79 -6.61 -2.08
CA ALA A 140 1.10 -7.16 -3.40
C ALA A 140 1.74 -6.11 -4.32
N LEU A 141 1.20 -4.89 -4.37
CA LEU A 141 1.75 -3.79 -5.16
C LEU A 141 3.15 -3.38 -4.66
N ALA A 142 3.36 -3.34 -3.36
CA ALA A 142 4.65 -3.01 -2.77
C ALA A 142 5.71 -4.10 -3.00
N ILE A 143 5.30 -5.38 -3.03
CA ILE A 143 6.18 -6.50 -3.41
C ILE A 143 6.58 -6.39 -4.88
N ALA A 144 5.67 -5.99 -5.78
CA ALA A 144 6.03 -5.74 -7.18
C ALA A 144 7.04 -4.60 -7.33
N LEU A 145 6.90 -3.52 -6.55
CA LEU A 145 7.92 -2.46 -6.49
C LEU A 145 9.27 -3.00 -6.00
N ALA A 146 9.26 -3.87 -4.98
CA ALA A 146 10.47 -4.49 -4.48
C ALA A 146 11.14 -5.39 -5.52
N ALA A 147 10.38 -6.05 -6.40
CA ALA A 147 10.92 -6.86 -7.49
C ALA A 147 11.71 -6.05 -8.53
N GLY A 148 11.46 -4.74 -8.64
CA GLY A 148 12.23 -3.83 -9.49
C GLY A 148 13.58 -3.41 -8.89
N ILE A 149 13.87 -3.73 -7.62
CA ILE A 149 15.12 -3.32 -6.96
C ILE A 149 16.32 -4.02 -7.62
N GLY A 150 17.27 -3.24 -8.11
CA GLY A 150 18.54 -3.74 -8.65
C GLY A 150 18.45 -4.29 -10.08
N GLN A 151 17.31 -4.12 -10.75
CA GLN A 151 17.16 -4.49 -12.17
C GLN A 151 17.44 -3.29 -13.08
N ILE A 152 18.20 -3.52 -14.15
CA ILE A 152 18.51 -2.50 -15.17
C ILE A 152 17.33 -2.32 -16.15
N ALA A 153 16.57 -3.38 -16.39
CA ALA A 153 15.35 -3.38 -17.20
C ALA A 153 14.30 -4.28 -16.53
N PRO A 154 13.44 -3.70 -15.66
CA PRO A 154 12.43 -4.46 -14.94
C PRO A 154 11.44 -5.14 -15.90
N THR A 155 11.20 -6.44 -15.72
CA THR A 155 10.14 -7.12 -16.47
C THR A 155 8.76 -6.65 -15.98
N PRO A 156 7.76 -6.44 -16.86
CA PRO A 156 6.48 -5.84 -16.47
C PRO A 156 5.52 -6.79 -15.75
N TRP A 157 5.76 -8.11 -15.83
CA TRP A 157 4.84 -9.12 -15.31
C TRP A 157 4.55 -9.03 -13.79
N PRO A 158 5.50 -8.70 -12.88
CA PRO A 158 5.22 -8.63 -11.45
C PRO A 158 4.22 -7.51 -11.13
N PHE A 159 4.30 -6.40 -11.85
CA PHE A 159 3.38 -5.26 -11.70
C PHE A 159 1.98 -5.62 -12.18
N LEU A 160 1.87 -6.35 -13.30
CA LEU A 160 0.59 -6.86 -13.78
C LEU A 160 -0.03 -7.88 -12.81
N ALA A 161 0.77 -8.83 -12.31
CA ALA A 161 0.31 -9.82 -11.35
C ALA A 161 -0.18 -9.14 -10.06
N ALA A 162 0.57 -8.18 -9.53
CA ALA A 162 0.18 -7.42 -8.36
C ALA A 162 -1.07 -6.55 -8.59
N ALA A 163 -1.21 -5.96 -9.78
CA ALA A 163 -2.40 -5.20 -10.16
C ALA A 163 -3.66 -6.09 -10.18
N VAL A 164 -3.54 -7.31 -10.72
CA VAL A 164 -4.63 -8.30 -10.70
C VAL A 164 -4.96 -8.71 -9.27
N ILE A 165 -3.95 -9.02 -8.44
CA ILE A 165 -4.17 -9.40 -7.03
C ILE A 165 -4.86 -8.27 -6.26
N ALA A 166 -4.38 -7.03 -6.38
CA ALA A 166 -4.96 -5.88 -5.71
C ALA A 166 -6.40 -5.63 -6.18
N GLY A 167 -6.63 -5.66 -7.49
CA GLY A 167 -7.94 -5.50 -8.10
C GLY A 167 -8.91 -6.58 -7.62
N LEU A 168 -8.54 -7.85 -7.67
CA LEU A 168 -9.38 -8.95 -7.19
C LEU A 168 -9.66 -8.85 -5.69
N ALA A 169 -8.63 -8.59 -4.88
CA ALA A 169 -8.78 -8.43 -3.44
C ALA A 169 -9.86 -7.38 -3.13
N GLY A 170 -9.82 -6.24 -3.82
CA GLY A 170 -10.79 -5.13 -3.75
C GLY A 170 -12.27 -5.52 -3.86
N TRP A 171 -12.55 -6.63 -4.55
CA TRP A 171 -13.90 -7.01 -4.98
C TRP A 171 -14.37 -8.35 -4.38
N ILE A 172 -13.54 -9.03 -3.60
CA ILE A 172 -13.96 -10.21 -2.85
C ILE A 172 -14.98 -9.79 -1.79
N SER A 173 -16.17 -10.39 -1.88
CA SER A 173 -17.20 -10.32 -0.85
C SER A 173 -17.06 -11.52 0.09
N PRO A 174 -16.70 -11.34 1.37
CA PRO A 174 -16.64 -12.44 2.33
C PRO A 174 -18.04 -13.02 2.50
N ARG A 175 -18.19 -14.34 2.32
CA ARG A 175 -19.42 -15.03 2.70
C ARG A 175 -19.47 -15.06 4.22
N THR A 176 -20.52 -14.50 4.82
CA THR A 176 -20.79 -14.69 6.25
C THR A 176 -21.20 -16.15 6.44
N VAL A 177 -20.35 -16.96 7.08
CA VAL A 177 -20.79 -18.25 7.60
C VAL A 177 -21.72 -17.92 8.76
N ALA A 178 -23.02 -18.18 8.60
CA ALA A 178 -23.95 -18.10 9.71
C ALA A 178 -23.50 -19.13 10.74
N ALA A 179 -23.22 -18.68 11.97
CA ALA A 179 -23.03 -19.60 13.08
C ALA A 179 -24.36 -20.38 13.24
N ALA A 180 -24.27 -21.71 13.10
CA ALA A 180 -25.35 -22.64 13.34
C ALA A 180 -25.59 -22.83 14.85
#